data_AF-A0A954FII8-F1
#
_entry.id   AF-A0A954FII8-F1
#
_cell.length_a   1.000
_cell.length_b   1.000
_cell.length_c   1.000
_cell.angle_alpha   90.00
_cell.angle_beta   90.00
_cell.angle_gamma   90.00
#
_symmetry.space_group_name_H-M   'P 1'
#
loop_
_entity.id
_entity.type
_entity.pdbx_description
1 polymer ?
#
loop_
_entity_poly.entity_id
_entity_poly.type
_entity_poly.pdbx_seq_one_letter_code
_entity_poly.pdbx_strand_id
1 'polypeptide(L)'
;MKTSGLSETGALAVTAIMSLAATVLLVLNFDGTWMHPDTAQALSVARNVQQGHGFRTSIIYYEEHYLLNTWPAPQTVFPIGYPSMIALLGWAGVPLRSAPFAIGVTGFLLVPLLIHMAAMRMGRKPV
;
A
#
# COMPACT_ATOMS: atom_id res chain seq x y z
N MET A 1 -22.19 37.02 -9.91
CA MET A 1 -20.92 36.69 -9.21
C MET A 1 -20.38 35.41 -9.83
N LYS A 2 -19.38 35.49 -10.72
CA LYS A 2 -18.82 34.33 -11.43
C LYS A 2 -17.75 33.75 -10.52
N THR A 3 -18.00 32.61 -9.88
CA THR A 3 -16.98 31.91 -9.09
C THR A 3 -15.86 31.52 -10.04
N SER A 4 -14.68 32.12 -9.86
CA SER A 4 -13.46 31.83 -10.62
C SER A 4 -12.86 30.49 -10.21
N GLY A 5 -13.63 29.41 -10.36
CA GLY A 5 -13.18 28.05 -10.10
C GLY A 5 -12.14 27.64 -11.13
N LEU A 6 -11.18 26.82 -10.71
CA LEU A 6 -10.24 26.16 -11.62
C LEU A 6 -11.00 25.38 -12.70
N SER A 7 -10.49 25.36 -13.93
CA SER A 7 -10.99 24.43 -14.94
C SER A 7 -10.76 22.99 -14.46
N GLU A 8 -11.54 22.03 -14.96
CA GLU A 8 -11.37 20.61 -14.64
C GLU A 8 -9.93 20.14 -14.89
N THR A 9 -9.35 20.55 -16.02
CA THR A 9 -7.95 20.28 -16.37
C THR A 9 -6.98 20.94 -15.38
N GLY A 10 -7.26 22.17 -14.94
CA GLY A 10 -6.46 22.86 -13.94
C GLY A 10 -6.48 22.15 -12.58
N ALA A 11 -7.65 21.70 -12.14
CA ALA A 11 -7.80 20.98 -10.87
C ALA A 11 -7.15 19.58 -10.90
N LEU A 12 -7.26 18.87 -12.03
CA LEU A 12 -6.54 17.62 -12.23
C LEU A 12 -5.02 17.84 -12.19
N ALA A 13 -4.52 18.87 -12.86
CA ALA A 13 -3.09 19.20 -12.86
C ALA A 13 -2.58 19.51 -11.45
N VAL A 14 -3.32 20.31 -10.66
CA VAL A 14 -2.99 20.57 -9.26
C VAL A 14 -2.97 19.27 -8.46
N THR A 15 -3.97 18.40 -8.62
CA THR A 15 -4.02 17.10 -7.93
C THR A 15 -2.81 16.24 -8.28
N ALA A 16 -2.43 16.19 -9.56
CA ALA A 16 -1.27 15.44 -10.02
C ALA A 16 0.05 15.98 -9.43
N ILE A 17 0.22 17.30 -9.42
CA ILE A 17 1.39 17.96 -8.81
C ILE A 17 1.47 17.64 -7.32
N MET A 18 0.36 17.75 -6.59
CA MET A 18 0.33 17.47 -5.16
C MET A 18 0.60 15.99 -4.86
N SER A 19 0.07 15.07 -5.68
CA SER A 19 0.33 13.63 -5.56
C SER A 19 1.81 13.31 -5.81
N LEU A 20 2.40 13.93 -6.83
CA LEU A 20 3.83 13.80 -7.12
C LEU A 20 4.69 14.37 -5.99
N ALA A 21 4.37 15.57 -5.50
CA ALA A 21 5.09 16.20 -4.40
C ALA A 21 5.03 15.33 -3.12
N ALA A 22 3.86 14.80 -2.78
CA ALA A 22 3.70 13.88 -1.65
C ALA A 22 4.50 12.58 -1.84
N THR A 23 4.54 12.04 -3.06
CA THR A 23 5.33 10.86 -3.41
C THR A 23 6.83 11.14 -3.28
N VAL A 24 7.31 12.30 -3.75
CA VAL A 24 8.71 12.71 -3.58
C VAL A 24 9.05 12.85 -2.10
N LEU A 25 8.19 13.48 -1.30
CA LEU A 25 8.40 13.58 0.15
C LEU A 25 8.45 12.21 0.83
N LEU A 26 7.59 11.27 0.45
CA LEU A 26 7.64 9.88 0.93
C LEU A 26 8.99 9.24 0.62
N VAL A 27 9.46 9.36 -0.62
CA VAL A 27 10.75 8.78 -1.07
C VAL A 27 11.92 9.41 -0.30
N LEU A 28 11.92 10.72 -0.09
CA LEU A 28 12.97 11.43 0.63
C LEU A 28 13.04 11.09 2.13
N ASN A 29 11.91 10.69 2.72
CA ASN A 29 11.82 10.28 4.13
C ASN A 29 11.91 8.76 4.31
N PHE A 30 12.16 8.00 3.25
CA PHE A 30 12.25 6.55 3.34
C PHE A 30 13.57 6.13 3.97
N ASP A 31 13.49 5.51 5.15
CA ASP A 31 14.61 4.81 5.78
C ASP A 31 14.44 3.30 5.61
N GLY A 32 15.24 2.73 4.70
CA GLY A 32 15.24 1.28 4.45
C GLY A 32 15.85 0.44 5.58
N THR A 33 16.36 1.04 6.65
CA THR A 33 16.80 0.33 7.86
C THR A 33 15.68 0.19 8.89
N TRP A 34 14.69 1.08 8.84
CA TRP A 34 13.53 1.04 9.72
C TRP A 34 12.45 0.11 9.17
N MET A 35 11.93 -0.78 10.02
CA MET A 35 10.86 -1.70 9.65
C MET A 35 9.80 -1.74 10.74
N HIS A 36 8.58 -1.31 10.39
CA HIS A 36 7.44 -1.39 11.28
C HIS A 36 7.02 -2.87 11.49
N PRO A 37 6.58 -3.28 12.70
CA PRO A 37 6.15 -4.64 12.99
C PRO A 37 5.06 -5.16 12.02
N ASP A 38 4.10 -4.33 11.66
CA ASP A 38 3.03 -4.71 10.72
C ASP A 38 3.57 -5.01 9.32
N THR A 39 4.56 -4.24 8.86
CA THR A 39 5.25 -4.49 7.59
C THR A 39 6.04 -5.80 7.66
N ALA A 40 6.69 -6.09 8.79
CA ALA A 40 7.39 -7.35 9.00
C ALA A 40 6.42 -8.55 8.95
N GLN A 41 5.26 -8.43 9.60
CA GLN A 41 4.19 -9.44 9.53
C GLN A 41 3.71 -9.65 8.09
N ALA A 42 3.43 -8.57 7.35
CA ALA A 42 2.98 -8.68 5.96
C ALA A 42 4.03 -9.30 5.03
N LEU A 43 5.31 -8.96 5.22
CA LEU A 43 6.43 -9.56 4.50
C LEU A 43 6.60 -11.05 4.81
N SER A 44 6.44 -11.44 6.07
CA SER A 44 6.47 -12.84 6.52
C SER A 44 5.36 -13.65 5.84
N VAL A 45 4.14 -13.10 5.78
CA VAL A 45 3.02 -13.73 5.06
C VAL A 45 3.31 -13.86 3.57
N ALA A 46 3.75 -12.78 2.93
CA ALA A 46 4.08 -12.81 1.51
C ALA A 46 5.15 -13.86 1.18
N ARG A 47 6.19 -13.97 2.01
CA ARG A 47 7.25 -14.98 1.84
C ARG A 47 6.72 -16.40 1.95
N ASN A 48 5.85 -16.68 2.92
CA ASN A 48 5.23 -17.99 3.08
C ASN A 48 4.32 -18.35 1.90
N VAL A 49 3.59 -17.38 1.35
CA VAL A 49 2.81 -17.57 0.11
C VAL A 49 3.73 -17.96 -1.05
N GLN A 50 4.86 -17.26 -1.23
CA GLN A 50 5.82 -17.59 -2.29
C GLN A 50 6.48 -18.97 -2.11
N GLN A 51 6.63 -19.42 -0.86
CA GLN A 51 7.17 -20.73 -0.52
C GLN A 51 6.13 -21.87 -0.61
N GLY A 52 4.87 -21.57 -0.92
CA GLY A 52 3.80 -22.55 -1.03
C GLY A 52 3.16 -22.96 0.31
N HIS A 53 3.47 -22.26 1.41
CA HIS A 53 2.85 -22.51 2.73
C HIS A 53 1.45 -21.87 2.85
N GLY A 54 1.02 -21.10 1.87
CA GLY A 54 -0.24 -20.34 1.89
C GLY A 54 -0.16 -19.08 2.76
N PHE A 55 -1.32 -18.54 3.14
CA PHE A 55 -1.42 -17.34 3.98
C PHE A 55 -1.09 -17.64 5.44
N ARG A 56 0.21 -17.75 5.73
CA ARG A 56 0.76 -18.05 7.05
C ARG A 56 1.90 -17.11 7.39
N THR A 57 2.16 -16.84 8.67
CA THR A 57 3.30 -16.05 9.13
C THR A 57 4.29 -16.90 9.93
N SER A 58 5.58 -16.66 9.71
CA SER A 58 6.68 -17.15 10.54
C SER A 58 7.03 -16.17 11.66
N ILE A 59 6.15 -15.21 12.00
CA ILE A 59 6.34 -14.28 13.11
C ILE A 59 5.17 -14.46 14.08
N ILE A 60 5.44 -15.11 15.20
CA ILE A 60 4.47 -15.32 16.28
C ILE A 60 4.44 -14.05 17.12
N TYR A 61 3.25 -13.48 17.30
CA TYR A 61 3.09 -12.19 17.96
C TYR A 61 1.71 -12.07 18.61
N TYR A 62 0.66 -12.42 17.87
CA TYR A 62 -0.72 -12.39 18.37
C TYR A 62 -1.09 -13.68 19.12
N GLU A 63 -2.04 -13.57 20.05
CA GLU A 63 -2.51 -14.68 20.89
C GLU A 63 -2.99 -15.87 20.06
N GLU A 64 -3.71 -15.60 18.97
CA GLU A 64 -4.23 -16.61 18.04
C GLU A 64 -3.11 -17.47 17.44
N HIS A 65 -1.93 -16.90 17.20
CA HIS A 65 -0.79 -17.65 16.69
C HIS A 65 -0.30 -18.69 17.72
N TYR A 66 -0.32 -18.34 19.02
CA TYR A 66 0.04 -19.26 20.10
C TYR A 66 -1.04 -20.32 20.31
N LEU A 67 -2.32 -19.94 20.26
CA LEU A 67 -3.46 -20.85 20.44
C LEU A 67 -3.56 -21.91 19.33
N LEU A 68 -3.30 -21.51 18.08
CA LEU A 68 -3.32 -22.44 16.94
C LEU A 68 -2.11 -23.39 16.92
N ASN A 69 -1.08 -23.12 17.71
CA ASN A 69 0.07 -23.99 17.97
C ASN A 69 0.66 -24.67 16.73
N THR A 70 0.81 -23.92 15.62
CA THR A 70 1.42 -24.39 14.39
C THR A 70 2.45 -23.40 13.89
N TRP A 71 3.49 -23.89 13.20
CA TRP A 71 4.52 -23.07 12.60
C TRP A 71 4.81 -23.51 11.16
N PRO A 72 4.74 -22.61 10.16
CA PRO A 72 4.28 -21.22 10.23
C PRO A 72 2.81 -21.12 10.68
N ALA A 73 2.45 -20.09 11.46
CA ALA A 73 1.10 -19.93 11.99
C ALA A 73 0.14 -19.38 10.92
N PRO A 74 -1.13 -19.80 10.89
CA PRO A 74 -2.15 -19.21 10.00
C PRO A 74 -2.28 -17.69 10.19
N GLN A 75 -2.36 -16.93 9.09
CA GLN A 75 -2.68 -15.50 9.16
C GLN A 75 -4.19 -15.34 9.26
N THR A 76 -4.68 -15.05 10.47
CA THR A 76 -6.10 -14.84 10.76
C THR A 76 -6.40 -13.46 11.35
N VAL A 77 -5.36 -12.68 11.69
CA VAL A 77 -5.49 -11.42 12.43
C VAL A 77 -5.75 -10.25 11.48
N PHE A 78 -5.06 -10.23 10.33
CA PHE A 78 -5.16 -9.13 9.37
C PHE A 78 -5.66 -9.56 7.99
N PRO A 79 -6.29 -8.64 7.24
CA PRO A 79 -6.66 -8.89 5.85
C PRO A 79 -5.45 -9.28 4.98
N ILE A 80 -5.64 -10.28 4.12
CA ILE A 80 -4.59 -10.83 3.25
C ILE A 80 -4.30 -9.97 2.00
N GLY A 81 -5.05 -8.88 1.77
CA GLY A 81 -4.91 -8.05 0.56
C GLY A 81 -3.51 -7.46 0.40
N TYR A 82 -2.99 -6.80 1.43
CA TYR A 82 -1.67 -6.18 1.38
C TYR A 82 -0.53 -7.21 1.28
N PRO A 83 -0.49 -8.30 2.08
CA PRO A 83 0.46 -9.40 1.87
C PRO A 83 0.38 -10.04 0.47
N SER A 84 -0.82 -10.16 -0.11
CA SER A 84 -1.01 -10.70 -1.46
C SER A 84 -0.36 -9.81 -2.52
N MET A 85 -0.52 -8.48 -2.42
CA MET A 85 0.15 -7.54 -3.31
C MET A 85 1.67 -7.64 -3.21
N ILE A 86 2.21 -7.78 -2.00
CA ILE A 86 3.65 -7.98 -1.78
C ILE A 86 4.12 -9.29 -2.44
N ALA A 87 3.38 -10.39 -2.25
CA ALA A 87 3.71 -11.69 -2.84
C ALA A 87 3.69 -11.64 -4.39
N LEU A 88 2.69 -10.97 -4.96
CA LEU A 88 2.56 -10.75 -6.41
C LEU A 88 3.75 -9.96 -6.97
N LEU A 89 4.15 -8.85 -6.32
CA LEU A 89 5.33 -8.11 -6.72
C LEU A 89 6.60 -8.95 -6.62
N GLY A 90 6.71 -9.75 -5.56
CA GLY A 90 7.80 -10.69 -5.40
C GLY A 90 7.88 -11.72 -6.53
N TRP A 91 6.74 -12.27 -6.98
CA TRP A 91 6.70 -13.18 -8.13
C TRP A 91 7.03 -12.47 -9.45
N ALA A 92 6.70 -11.19 -9.57
CA ALA A 92 7.10 -10.35 -10.68
C ALA A 92 8.59 -9.94 -10.65
N GLY A 93 9.36 -10.41 -9.68
CA GLY A 93 10.80 -10.17 -9.57
C GLY A 93 11.21 -8.95 -8.73
N VAL A 94 10.26 -8.23 -8.14
CA VAL A 94 10.57 -7.14 -7.19
C VAL A 94 11.10 -7.74 -5.89
N PRO A 95 12.28 -7.33 -5.38
CA PRO A 95 12.74 -7.84 -4.09
C PRO A 95 11.70 -7.59 -3.00
N LEU A 96 11.36 -8.64 -2.22
CA LEU A 96 10.32 -8.54 -1.18
C LEU A 96 10.58 -7.36 -0.23
N ARG A 97 11.83 -7.09 0.12
CA ARG A 97 12.22 -5.97 1.00
C ARG A 97 11.77 -4.60 0.47
N SER A 98 11.76 -4.41 -0.84
CA SER A 98 11.34 -3.16 -1.50
C SER A 98 9.87 -3.14 -1.94
N ALA A 99 9.19 -4.29 -1.97
CA ALA A 99 7.81 -4.38 -2.44
C ALA A 99 6.82 -3.51 -1.62
N PRO A 100 6.85 -3.48 -0.27
CA PRO A 100 6.01 -2.56 0.52
C PRO A 100 6.17 -1.10 0.13
N PHE A 101 7.43 -0.68 -0.09
CA PHE A 101 7.75 0.68 -0.50
C PHE A 101 7.21 1.01 -1.90
N ALA A 102 7.38 0.09 -2.86
CA ALA A 102 6.83 0.24 -4.22
C ALA A 102 5.29 0.38 -4.21
N ILE A 103 4.61 -0.39 -3.36
CA ILE A 103 3.15 -0.26 -3.16
C ILE A 103 2.82 1.12 -2.59
N GLY A 104 3.56 1.58 -1.57
CA GLY A 104 3.40 2.90 -0.98
C GLY A 104 3.55 4.04 -1.98
N VAL A 105 4.65 4.04 -2.75
CA VAL A 105 4.92 5.03 -3.82
C VAL A 105 3.78 5.04 -4.85
N THR A 106 3.33 3.87 -5.28
CA THR A 106 2.23 3.75 -6.24
C THR A 106 0.91 4.28 -5.65
N GLY A 107 0.63 3.98 -4.38
CA GLY A 107 -0.54 4.46 -3.66
C GLY A 107 -0.55 5.99 -3.53
N PHE A 108 0.56 6.59 -3.09
CA PHE A 108 0.68 8.04 -2.95
C PHE A 108 0.51 8.78 -4.27
N LEU A 109 0.95 8.17 -5.38
CA LEU A 109 0.80 8.76 -6.70
C LEU A 109 -0.62 8.61 -7.27
N LEU A 110 -1.23 7.43 -7.15
CA LEU A 110 -2.47 7.10 -7.86
C LEU A 110 -3.74 7.35 -7.05
N VAL A 111 -3.73 7.16 -5.72
CA VAL A 111 -4.94 7.26 -4.91
C VAL A 111 -5.58 8.65 -4.98
N PRO A 112 -4.84 9.78 -4.85
CA PRO A 112 -5.47 11.10 -4.93
C PRO A 112 -6.05 11.37 -6.32
N LEU A 113 -5.40 10.88 -7.38
CA LEU A 113 -5.90 10.97 -8.76
C LEU A 113 -7.21 10.19 -8.94
N LEU A 114 -7.27 8.96 -8.40
CA LEU A 114 -8.49 8.13 -8.43
C LEU A 114 -9.63 8.79 -7.65
N ILE A 115 -9.34 9.37 -6.48
CA ILE A 115 -10.32 10.11 -5.68
C ILE A 115 -10.83 11.34 -6.45
N HIS A 116 -9.93 12.10 -7.10
CA HIS A 116 -10.31 13.24 -7.92
C HIS A 116 -11.24 12.82 -9.07
N MET A 117 -10.89 11.78 -9.82
CA MET A 117 -11.73 11.26 -10.90
C MET A 117 -13.09 10.77 -10.39
N ALA A 118 -13.13 10.10 -9.24
CA ALA A 118 -14.38 9.68 -8.62
C ALA A 118 -15.25 10.89 -8.22
N ALA A 119 -14.64 11.94 -7.65
CA ALA A 119 -15.35 13.15 -7.27
C ALA A 119 -15.98 13.86 -8.49
N MET A 120 -15.24 13.98 -9.59
CA MET A 120 -15.75 14.56 -10.84
C MET A 120 -16.91 13.74 -11.42
N ARG A 121 -16.82 12.40 -11.39
CA ARG A 121 -17.92 11.51 -11.82
C ARG A 121 -19.18 11.64 -10.97
N MET A 122 -19.06 12.04 -9.70
CA MET A 122 -20.20 12.34 -8.83
C MET A 122 -20.77 13.76 -9.03
N GLY A 123 -20.30 14.49 -10.05
CA GLY A 123 -20.78 15.84 -10.36
C GLY A 123 -20.25 16.93 -9.42
N ARG A 124 -19.22 16.64 -8.61
CA ARG A 124 -18.54 17.68 -7.83
C ARG A 124 -17.78 18.60 -8.79
N LYS A 125 -17.94 19.91 -8.58
CA LYS A 125 -17.14 20.90 -9.29
C LYS A 125 -15.76 21.02 -8.63
N PRO A 126 -14.69 21.18 -9.41
CA PRO A 126 -13.40 21.55 -8.86
C PRO A 126 -13.57 22.89 -8.12
N VAL A 127 -13.22 22.89 -6.84
CA VAL A 127 -13.30 24.09 -5.97
C VAL A 127 -12.02 24.90 -6.13
#